data_AF-A0A1Q5P7U4-F1
#
_entry.id   AF-A0A1Q5P7U4-F1
#
_cell.length_a   1.000
_cell.length_b   1.000
_cell.length_c   1.000
_cell.angle_alpha   90.00
_cell.angle_beta   90.00
_cell.angle_gamma   90.00
#
_symmetry.space_group_name_H-M   'P 1'
#
loop_
_entity.id
_entity.type
_entity.pdbx_description
1 polymer ?
#
loop_
_entity_poly.entity_id
_entity_poly.type
_entity_poly.pdbx_seq_one_letter_code
_entity_poly.pdbx_strand_id
1 'polypeptide(L)'
;MLCEKISIYKTSKAKNIAKKFKYDSKAYEHASTNRYVPRHIIANTIVYGKKEKDGAKGYNKYTTTIYKNNVPRNFKVVYNPKTKKVRHYHYSDKKKKKK
;
A
#
# COMPACT_ATOMS: atom_id res chain seq x y z
N MET A 1 -0.82 20.69 -2.55
CA MET A 1 0.58 20.21 -2.49
C MET A 1 0.75 19.39 -1.22
N LEU A 2 1.07 18.09 -1.34
CA LEU A 2 1.44 17.26 -0.18
C LEU A 2 2.91 17.55 0.16
N CYS A 3 3.16 18.44 1.12
CA CYS A 3 4.48 18.72 1.65
C CYS A 3 4.63 18.05 3.02
N GLU A 4 4.80 16.72 3.03
CA GLU A 4 5.39 16.06 4.19
C GLU A 4 6.88 15.94 3.93
N LYS A 5 7.72 16.45 4.83
CA LYS A 5 9.17 16.21 4.84
C LYS A 5 9.43 14.70 4.94
N ILE A 6 9.42 14.01 3.80
CA ILE A 6 9.82 12.60 3.70
C ILE A 6 11.33 12.59 3.93
N SER A 7 11.76 12.17 5.12
CA SER A 7 13.17 11.93 5.44
C SER A 7 13.84 11.13 4.31
N ILE A 8 15.04 11.53 3.88
CA ILE A 8 15.73 10.95 2.72
C ILE A 8 15.93 9.43 2.87
N TYR A 9 16.16 8.95 4.10
CA TYR A 9 16.22 7.52 4.45
C TYR A 9 14.89 6.80 4.29
N LYS A 10 13.78 7.50 4.55
CA LYS A 10 12.43 7.00 4.30
C LYS A 10 12.26 6.76 2.78
N THR A 11 12.62 7.75 1.96
CA THR A 11 12.53 7.63 0.50
C THR A 11 13.33 6.45 -0.07
N SER A 12 14.53 6.16 0.43
CA SER A 12 15.38 5.10 -0.12
C SER A 12 14.80 3.69 0.07
N LYS A 13 14.24 3.40 1.25
CA LYS A 13 13.64 2.10 1.57
C LYS A 13 12.38 1.85 0.75
N ALA A 14 11.51 2.85 0.65
CA ALA A 14 10.32 2.78 -0.18
C ALA A 14 10.68 2.62 -1.67
N LYS A 15 11.69 3.35 -2.17
CA LYS A 15 12.18 3.22 -3.55
C LYS A 15 12.70 1.81 -3.84
N ASN A 16 13.42 1.19 -2.91
CA ASN A 16 13.90 -0.18 -3.04
C ASN A 16 12.76 -1.21 -3.09
N ILE A 17 11.74 -1.06 -2.24
CA ILE A 17 10.55 -1.92 -2.30
C ILE A 17 9.81 -1.72 -3.62
N ALA A 18 9.58 -0.46 -4.01
CA ALA A 18 8.89 -0.10 -5.25
C ALA A 18 9.54 -0.73 -6.49
N LYS A 19 10.87 -0.87 -6.53
CA LYS A 19 11.59 -1.54 -7.62
C LYS A 19 11.49 -3.06 -7.58
N LYS A 20 11.47 -3.67 -6.38
CA LYS A 20 11.67 -5.12 -6.21
C LYS A 20 10.39 -5.92 -6.01
N PHE A 21 9.29 -5.31 -5.58
CA PHE A 21 8.07 -6.07 -5.33
C PHE A 21 7.44 -6.58 -6.62
N LYS A 22 6.83 -7.76 -6.58
CA LYS A 22 6.06 -8.33 -7.69
C LYS A 22 4.59 -8.40 -7.31
N TYR A 23 3.70 -8.25 -8.27
CA TYR A 23 2.29 -8.55 -8.06
C TYR A 23 2.09 -10.06 -8.15
N ASP A 24 1.18 -10.59 -7.34
CA ASP A 24 0.62 -11.92 -7.57
C ASP A 24 -0.36 -11.87 -8.76
N SER A 25 -0.62 -12.99 -9.45
CA SER A 25 -1.38 -12.98 -10.72
C SER A 25 -2.72 -12.25 -10.62
N LYS A 26 -3.48 -12.46 -9.53
CA LYS A 26 -4.74 -11.76 -9.27
C LYS A 26 -4.57 -10.26 -8.98
N ALA A 27 -3.49 -9.87 -8.30
CA ALA A 27 -3.19 -8.46 -8.07
C ALA A 27 -2.77 -7.75 -9.35
N TYR A 28 -2.09 -8.46 -10.25
CA TYR A 28 -1.68 -7.94 -11.55
C TYR A 28 -2.89 -7.69 -12.46
N GLU A 29 -3.83 -8.63 -12.53
CA GLU A 29 -5.09 -8.46 -13.28
C GLU A 29 -5.87 -7.22 -12.82
N HIS A 30 -5.97 -7.00 -11.51
CA HIS A 30 -6.62 -5.80 -10.97
C HIS A 30 -5.84 -4.51 -11.23
N ALA A 31 -4.51 -4.59 -11.25
CA ALA A 31 -3.65 -3.46 -11.59
C ALA A 31 -3.82 -3.02 -13.06
N SER A 32 -4.06 -3.96 -13.97
CA SER A 32 -4.15 -3.74 -15.41
C SER A 32 -5.53 -3.24 -15.89
N THR A 33 -6.59 -3.48 -15.13
CA THR A 33 -7.97 -3.30 -15.63
C THR A 33 -8.63 -1.99 -15.20
N ASN A 34 -8.61 -1.63 -13.91
CA ASN A 34 -9.23 -0.38 -13.45
C ASN A 34 -8.81 0.09 -12.04
N ARG A 35 -7.83 -0.58 -11.42
CA ARG A 35 -7.37 -0.29 -10.05
C ARG A 35 -5.87 -0.03 -10.03
N TYR A 36 -5.37 0.72 -11.02
CA TYR A 36 -3.97 1.10 -11.03
C TYR A 36 -3.65 1.94 -9.78
N VAL A 37 -2.61 1.53 -9.06
CA VAL A 37 -2.02 2.32 -7.98
C VAL A 37 -0.53 2.47 -8.26
N PRO A 38 0.00 3.70 -8.25
CA PRO A 38 1.43 3.93 -8.39
C PRO A 38 2.24 3.11 -7.38
N ARG A 39 3.28 2.44 -7.87
CA ARG A 39 4.14 1.54 -7.07
C ARG A 39 4.74 2.23 -5.84
N HIS A 40 5.01 3.53 -5.92
CA HIS A 40 5.54 4.31 -4.80
C HIS A 40 4.52 4.44 -3.66
N ILE A 41 3.21 4.53 -3.94
CA ILE A 41 2.15 4.56 -2.91
C ILE A 41 2.09 3.22 -2.19
N ILE A 42 2.14 2.13 -2.94
CA ILE A 42 2.18 0.76 -2.39
C ILE A 42 3.41 0.59 -1.49
N ALA A 43 4.59 0.96 -1.98
CA ALA A 43 5.82 0.84 -1.22
C ALA A 43 5.83 1.71 0.04
N ASN A 44 5.39 2.97 -0.05
CA ASN A 44 5.25 3.85 1.12
C ASN A 44 4.32 3.23 2.16
N THR A 45 3.23 2.60 1.73
CA THR A 45 2.30 1.92 2.63
C THR A 45 2.93 0.72 3.32
N ILE A 46 3.76 -0.06 2.61
CA ILE A 46 4.50 -1.18 3.21
C ILE A 46 5.53 -0.70 4.25
N VAL A 47 6.15 0.46 4.03
CA VAL A 47 7.19 0.96 4.94
C VAL A 47 6.62 1.73 6.14
N TYR A 48 5.59 2.57 5.92
CA TYR A 48 5.06 3.51 6.93
C TYR A 48 3.65 3.16 7.41
N GLY A 49 2.95 2.29 6.69
CA GLY A 49 1.62 1.89 7.09
C GLY A 49 1.64 1.09 8.38
N LYS A 50 0.53 1.15 9.11
CA LYS A 50 0.29 0.32 10.28
C LYS A 50 0.31 -1.15 9.85
N LYS A 51 1.25 -1.91 10.41
CA LYS A 51 1.39 -3.34 10.15
C LYS A 51 0.42 -4.14 11.01
N GLU A 52 -0.30 -5.06 10.39
CA GLU A 52 -1.25 -5.98 11.04
C GLU A 52 -1.12 -7.38 10.39
N LYS A 53 -1.57 -8.43 11.09
CA LYS A 53 -1.65 -9.77 10.49
C LYS A 53 -2.79 -9.80 9.46
N ASP A 54 -2.53 -10.36 8.27
CA ASP A 54 -3.58 -10.56 7.25
C ASP A 54 -4.34 -11.88 7.45
N GLY A 55 -3.75 -12.84 8.17
CA GLY A 55 -4.29 -14.19 8.37
C GLY A 55 -3.72 -15.22 7.38
N ALA A 56 -3.26 -14.78 6.20
CA ALA A 56 -2.56 -15.66 5.27
C ALA A 56 -1.09 -15.87 5.65
N LYS A 57 -0.62 -17.12 5.57
CA LYS A 57 0.75 -17.52 5.95
C LYS A 57 1.80 -16.68 5.21
N GLY A 58 2.62 -15.96 5.98
CA GLY A 58 3.71 -15.13 5.45
C GLY A 58 3.30 -13.75 4.91
N TYR A 59 2.02 -13.40 4.94
CA TYR A 59 1.54 -12.09 4.52
C TYR A 59 1.27 -11.18 5.70
N ASN A 60 1.66 -9.92 5.55
CA ASN A 60 1.29 -8.85 6.47
C ASN A 60 0.39 -7.87 5.73
N LYS A 61 -0.58 -7.34 6.48
CA LYS A 61 -1.45 -6.25 6.06
C LYS A 61 -0.80 -4.93 6.51
N TYR A 62 -0.78 -3.95 5.63
CA TYR A 62 -0.28 -2.61 5.89
C TYR A 62 -1.39 -1.62 5.53
N THR A 63 -1.72 -0.72 6.45
CA THR A 63 -2.77 0.27 6.24
C THR A 63 -2.25 1.69 6.45
N THR A 64 -2.65 2.61 5.59
CA THR A 64 -2.36 4.03 5.74
C THR A 64 -3.58 4.86 5.33
N THR A 65 -3.61 6.14 5.71
CA THR A 65 -4.57 7.10 5.16
C THR A 65 -3.92 7.80 3.97
N ILE A 66 -4.62 7.85 2.83
CA ILE A 66 -4.22 8.64 1.67
C ILE A 66 -5.37 9.53 1.21
N TYR A 67 -5.02 10.73 0.76
CA TYR A 67 -5.99 11.71 0.28
C TYR A 67 -6.13 11.58 -1.23
N LYS A 68 -7.32 11.20 -1.70
CA LYS A 68 -7.68 11.19 -3.13
C LYS A 68 -8.74 12.27 -3.32
N ASN A 69 -8.45 13.28 -4.14
CA ASN A 69 -9.31 14.46 -4.36
C ASN A 69 -9.74 15.14 -3.03
N ASN A 70 -8.77 15.39 -2.13
CA ASN A 70 -8.99 15.92 -0.78
C ASN A 70 -9.87 15.07 0.16
N VAL A 71 -10.34 13.90 -0.28
CA VAL A 71 -11.08 12.97 0.57
C VAL A 71 -10.12 11.94 1.19
N PRO A 72 -10.07 11.82 2.53
CA PRO A 72 -9.26 10.81 3.18
C PRO A 72 -9.84 9.42 2.94
N ARG A 73 -9.04 8.54 2.35
CA ARG A 73 -9.35 7.13 2.13
C ARG A 73 -8.38 6.25 2.89
N ASN A 74 -8.86 5.12 3.37
CA ASN A 74 -7.98 4.10 3.91
C ASN A 74 -7.39 3.31 2.74
N PHE A 75 -6.09 3.07 2.78
CA PHE A 75 -5.41 2.27 1.77
C PHE A 75 -4.75 1.08 2.43
N LYS A 76 -5.13 -0.11 1.94
CA LYS A 76 -4.65 -1.39 2.44
C LYS A 76 -3.75 -2.02 1.38
N VAL A 77 -2.60 -2.52 1.81
CA VAL A 77 -1.69 -3.34 1.01
C VAL A 77 -1.40 -4.64 1.76
N VAL A 78 -1.48 -5.77 1.08
CA VAL A 78 -1.07 -7.06 1.61
C VAL A 78 0.18 -7.53 0.92
N TYR A 79 1.24 -7.66 1.71
CA TYR A 79 2.59 -7.87 1.23
C TYR A 79 3.30 -8.97 2.04
N ASN A 80 3.98 -9.86 1.32
CA ASN A 80 4.86 -10.87 1.90
C ASN A 80 6.31 -10.35 1.85
N PRO A 81 6.94 -10.08 3.00
CA PRO A 81 8.29 -9.55 3.04
C PRO A 81 9.36 -10.56 2.62
N LYS A 82 9.10 -11.87 2.73
CA LYS A 82 10.04 -12.93 2.32
C LYS A 82 10.08 -13.07 0.80
N THR A 83 8.92 -13.21 0.18
CA THR A 83 8.81 -13.41 -1.28
C THR A 83 8.72 -12.12 -2.07
N LYS A 84 8.60 -10.97 -1.38
CA LYS A 84 8.43 -9.64 -1.97
C LYS A 84 7.20 -9.54 -2.89
N LYS A 85 6.15 -10.29 -2.59
CA LYS A 85 4.92 -10.32 -3.39
C LYS A 85 3.81 -9.48 -2.75
N VAL A 86 3.15 -8.67 -3.57
CA VAL A 86 1.91 -7.97 -3.25
C VAL A 86 0.75 -8.84 -3.70
N ARG A 87 -0.05 -9.32 -2.73
CA ARG A 87 -1.17 -10.23 -2.98
C ARG A 87 -2.46 -9.50 -3.32
N HIS A 88 -2.71 -8.37 -2.67
CA HIS A 88 -3.81 -7.48 -3.01
C HIS A 88 -3.57 -6.10 -2.41
N TYR A 89 -4.19 -5.09 -3.01
CA TYR A 89 -4.24 -3.74 -2.48
C TYR A 89 -5.59 -3.11 -2.85
N HIS A 90 -6.12 -2.25 -2.00
CA HIS A 90 -7.35 -1.52 -2.30
C HIS A 90 -7.49 -0.25 -1.48
N TYR A 91 -8.23 0.71 -2.04
CA TYR A 91 -8.81 1.80 -1.27
C TYR A 91 -10.07 1.30 -0.59
N SER A 92 -10.30 1.68 0.65
CA SER A 92 -11.61 1.66 1.26
C SER A 92 -11.98 3.08 1.66
N ASP A 93 -13.24 3.43 1.47
CA ASP A 93 -13.73 4.69 2.00
C ASP A 93 -13.59 4.64 3.51
N LYS A 94 -13.05 5.71 4.08
CA LYS A 94 -13.03 5.89 5.53
C LYS A 94 -14.49 6.11 5.90
N LYS A 95 -15.21 5.03 6.21
CA LYS A 95 -16.60 5.13 6.71
C LYS A 95 -16.55 6.19 7.82
N LYS A 96 -17.29 7.30 7.65
CA LYS A 96 -17.59 8.17 8.79
C LYS A 96 -18.14 7.20 9.82
N LYS A 97 -17.46 7.05 10.97
CA LYS A 97 -18.09 6.37 12.10
C LYS A 97 -19.41 7.12 12.29
N LYS A 98 -20.54 6.46 11.97
CA LYS A 98 -21.82 6.96 12.46
C LYS A 98 -21.65 6.92 13.99
N LYS A 99 -21.62 8.12 14.57
CA LYS A 99 -21.74 8.31 16.02
C LYS A 99 -23.07 7.74 16.45
#